data_AF-A0A212JNH2-F1
#
_entry.id   AF-A0A212JNH2-F1
#
_cell.length_a   1.000
_cell.length_b   1.000
_cell.length_c   1.000
_cell.angle_alpha   90.00
_cell.angle_beta   90.00
_cell.angle_gamma   90.00
#
_symmetry.space_group_name_H-M   'P 1'
#
loop_
_entity.id
_entity.type
_entity.pdbx_description
1 polymer ?
#
loop_
_entity_poly.entity_id
_entity_poly.type
_entity_poly.pdbx_seq_one_letter_code
_entity_poly.pdbx_strand_id
1 'polypeptide(L)'
;MSTTHSLENLKHYHNEAIQFFGAELILLQEAIAKITDERIAKTATLLISGKQTGAALIQLATQVECFSSEVTMLARSFMETVTNFCYASVCDAKEYRAFILHPIYKYYFKVGTSLKEGIDNYETYKEHADAIKKKREKLKEIPIVQEALTIFSETKPNLSWSKKSLNERIKVLEEWGKFLDVFFSLNKIQYYSDASEALHGSLYGCTYDIGAFDPDFDHTNKEELYKKLYKDEACMILYLGTLIHESLTLIKYSNDISDIWNYSYKNRGLALNLLSHIQEINPTEVLDTYFQAKVSK
;
A
#
# COMPACT_ATOMS: atom_id res chain seq x y z
N MET A 1 11.87 -21.67 5.12
CA MET A 1 13.28 -22.07 4.92
C MET A 1 14.07 -21.76 6.19
N SER A 2 14.87 -22.70 6.66
CA SER A 2 15.83 -22.47 7.75
C SER A 2 16.82 -21.37 7.35
N THR A 3 17.04 -20.39 8.23
CA THR A 3 17.98 -19.28 8.03
C THR A 3 19.25 -19.56 8.82
N THR A 4 20.41 -19.17 8.26
CA THR A 4 21.70 -19.30 8.95
C THR A 4 21.91 -18.25 10.03
N HIS A 5 21.08 -17.21 10.06
CA HIS A 5 21.16 -16.13 11.05
C HIS A 5 20.68 -16.56 12.44
N SER A 6 21.37 -16.06 13.48
CA SER A 6 20.87 -16.16 14.87
C SER A 6 19.63 -15.29 15.07
N LEU A 7 18.85 -15.59 16.11
CA LEU A 7 17.69 -14.79 16.46
C LEU A 7 18.08 -13.34 16.83
N GLU A 8 19.21 -13.17 17.52
CA GLU A 8 19.75 -11.86 17.89
C GLU A 8 20.10 -11.02 16.65
N ASN A 9 20.71 -11.65 15.64
CA ASN A 9 21.02 -10.99 14.38
C ASN A 9 19.74 -10.54 13.66
N LEU A 10 18.72 -11.41 13.60
CA LEU A 10 17.45 -11.09 12.94
C LEU A 10 16.69 -9.96 13.67
N LYS A 11 16.72 -9.93 15.00
CA LYS A 11 16.18 -8.80 15.79
C LYS A 11 16.90 -7.50 15.47
N HIS A 12 18.23 -7.56 15.34
CA HIS A 12 19.03 -6.40 14.97
C HIS A 12 18.69 -5.90 13.56
N TYR A 13 18.65 -6.79 12.57
CA TYR A 13 18.32 -6.44 11.18
C TYR A 13 16.88 -5.92 11.03
N HIS A 14 15.93 -6.49 11.76
CA HIS A 14 14.55 -6.01 11.81
C HIS A 14 14.48 -4.57 12.34
N ASN A 15 15.23 -4.25 13.40
CA ASN A 15 15.32 -2.87 13.89
C ASN A 15 15.97 -1.93 12.86
N GLU A 16 17.01 -2.36 12.13
CA GLU A 16 17.57 -1.57 11.02
C GLU A 16 16.54 -1.33 9.90
N ALA A 17 15.73 -2.34 9.56
CA ALA A 17 14.65 -2.21 8.60
C ALA A 17 13.60 -1.17 9.05
N ILE A 18 13.19 -1.21 10.33
CA ILE A 18 12.29 -0.21 10.93
C ILE A 18 12.89 1.19 10.83
N GLN A 19 14.17 1.36 11.15
CA GLN A 19 14.85 2.65 11.08
C GLN A 19 14.90 3.19 9.65
N PHE A 20 15.21 2.34 8.67
CA PHE A 20 15.17 2.69 7.26
C PHE A 20 13.77 3.15 6.84
N PHE A 21 12.74 2.34 7.10
CA PHE A 21 11.37 2.69 6.73
C PHE A 21 10.89 3.98 7.39
N GLY A 22 11.23 4.18 8.68
CA GLY A 22 10.97 5.42 9.40
C GLY A 22 11.65 6.64 8.78
N ALA A 23 12.92 6.50 8.37
CA ALA A 23 13.64 7.56 7.68
C ALA A 23 12.99 7.90 6.33
N GLU A 24 12.58 6.90 5.55
CA GLU A 24 11.88 7.11 4.29
C GLU A 24 10.52 7.82 4.49
N LEU A 25 9.78 7.50 5.54
CA LEU A 25 8.53 8.22 5.87
C LEU A 25 8.76 9.70 6.19
N ILE A 26 9.88 10.04 6.85
CA ILE A 26 10.27 11.43 7.12
C ILE A 26 10.59 12.14 5.80
N LEU A 27 11.42 11.53 4.95
CA LEU A 27 11.76 12.09 3.63
C LEU A 27 10.52 12.28 2.75
N LEU A 28 9.57 11.34 2.79
CA LEU A 28 8.29 11.46 2.10
C LEU A 28 7.48 12.66 2.58
N GLN A 29 7.42 12.89 3.89
CA GLN A 29 6.74 14.05 4.47
C GLN A 29 7.35 15.37 4.01
N GLU A 30 8.68 15.46 3.96
CA GLU A 30 9.39 16.63 3.45
C GLU A 30 9.15 16.86 1.96
N ALA A 31 9.14 15.78 1.17
CA ALA A 31 8.88 15.86 -0.27
C ALA A 31 7.46 16.33 -0.57
N ILE A 32 6.45 15.85 0.18
CA ILE A 32 5.05 16.24 -0.01
C ILE A 32 4.88 17.76 0.12
N ALA A 33 5.59 18.41 1.05
CA ALA A 33 5.52 19.85 1.25
C ALA A 33 6.12 20.66 0.08
N LYS A 34 6.92 20.04 -0.79
CA LYS A 34 7.59 20.66 -1.94
C LYS A 34 6.89 20.39 -3.28
N ILE A 35 5.75 19.69 -3.28
CA ILE A 35 5.02 19.39 -4.50
C ILE A 35 4.32 20.66 -5.02
N THR A 36 4.58 20.98 -6.28
CA THR A 36 3.98 22.10 -7.02
C THR A 36 3.16 21.62 -8.22
N ASP A 37 3.46 20.44 -8.77
CA ASP A 37 2.67 19.82 -9.83
C ASP A 37 1.24 19.52 -9.34
N GLU A 38 0.22 20.07 -10.02
CA GLU A 38 -1.18 20.00 -9.58
C GLU A 38 -1.68 18.55 -9.50
N ARG A 39 -1.30 17.72 -10.48
CA ARG A 39 -1.76 16.34 -10.56
C ARG A 39 -1.21 15.55 -9.39
N ILE A 40 0.10 15.64 -9.16
CA ILE A 40 0.81 14.96 -8.08
C ILE A 40 0.38 15.51 -6.72
N ALA A 41 0.13 16.81 -6.59
CA ALA A 41 -0.37 17.40 -5.34
C ALA A 41 -1.71 16.78 -4.92
N LYS A 42 -2.63 16.58 -5.88
CA LYS A 42 -3.92 15.96 -5.60
C LYS A 42 -3.77 14.47 -5.26
N THR A 43 -2.95 13.72 -5.99
CA THR A 43 -2.73 12.29 -5.70
C THR A 43 -1.94 12.06 -4.42
N ALA A 44 -1.07 12.99 -4.01
CA ALA A 44 -0.29 12.92 -2.78
C ALA A 44 -1.14 12.85 -1.50
N THR A 45 -2.44 13.15 -1.57
CA THR A 45 -3.39 12.84 -0.50
C THR A 45 -3.35 11.36 -0.09
N LEU A 46 -3.11 10.45 -1.04
CA LEU A 46 -2.88 9.04 -0.76
C LEU A 46 -1.62 8.83 0.09
N LEU A 47 -0.53 9.52 -0.22
CA LEU A 47 0.73 9.42 0.54
C LEU A 47 0.58 9.97 1.96
N ILE A 48 -0.24 11.01 2.16
CA ILE A 48 -0.58 11.53 3.50
C ILE A 48 -1.28 10.44 4.32
N SER A 49 -2.27 9.75 3.74
CA SER A 49 -2.92 8.59 4.37
C SER A 49 -1.92 7.45 4.60
N GLY A 50 -1.08 7.16 3.60
CA GLY A 50 -0.04 6.13 3.66
C GLY A 50 0.95 6.38 4.79
N LYS A 51 1.31 7.64 5.09
CA LYS A 51 2.16 7.98 6.24
C LYS A 51 1.55 7.53 7.56
N GLN A 52 0.25 7.70 7.74
CA GLN A 52 -0.45 7.25 8.96
C GLN A 52 -0.44 5.72 9.05
N THR A 53 -0.69 5.03 7.93
CA THR A 53 -0.55 3.57 7.83
C THR A 53 0.88 3.11 8.16
N GLY A 54 1.90 3.77 7.62
CA GLY A 54 3.30 3.46 7.88
C GLY A 54 3.72 3.69 9.33
N ALA A 55 3.23 4.76 9.97
CA ALA A 55 3.48 5.02 11.39
C ALA A 55 2.83 3.96 12.30
N ALA A 56 1.59 3.55 11.99
CA ALA A 56 0.93 2.46 12.69
C ALA A 56 1.67 1.13 12.49
N LEU A 57 2.13 0.87 11.26
CA LEU A 57 2.93 -0.31 10.94
C LEU A 57 4.20 -0.35 11.79
N ILE A 58 4.96 0.74 11.90
CA ILE A 58 6.15 0.81 12.76
C ILE A 58 5.81 0.50 14.23
N GLN A 59 4.73 1.06 14.77
CA GLN A 59 4.34 0.79 16.16
C GLN A 59 4.04 -0.69 16.41
N LEU A 60 3.32 -1.34 15.49
CA LEU A 60 3.01 -2.76 15.60
C LEU A 60 4.22 -3.65 15.33
N ALA A 61 5.09 -3.25 14.39
CA ALA A 61 6.31 -3.96 14.04
C ALA A 61 7.28 -4.09 15.22
N THR A 62 7.33 -3.11 16.14
CA THR A 62 8.13 -3.26 17.38
C THR A 62 7.64 -4.37 18.32
N GLN A 63 6.48 -4.97 18.03
CA GLN A 63 5.80 -5.99 18.81
C GLN A 63 5.53 -7.24 17.93
N VAL A 64 6.54 -7.65 17.15
CA VAL A 64 6.52 -8.78 16.20
C VAL A 64 5.75 -10.00 16.73
N GLU A 65 6.01 -10.37 17.99
CA GLU A 65 5.44 -11.58 18.62
C GLU A 65 3.92 -11.53 18.83
N CYS A 66 3.30 -10.35 18.72
CA CYS A 66 1.88 -10.15 18.97
C CYS A 66 1.09 -9.65 17.75
N PHE A 67 1.74 -8.94 16.81
CA PHE A 67 1.04 -8.19 15.77
C PHE A 67 1.56 -8.42 14.35
N SER A 68 2.27 -9.53 14.09
CA SER A 68 2.80 -9.84 12.74
C SER A 68 1.70 -9.84 11.66
N SER A 69 0.53 -10.43 11.94
CA SER A 69 -0.59 -10.49 11.00
C SER A 69 -1.15 -9.09 10.68
N GLU A 70 -1.33 -8.26 11.69
CA GLU A 70 -1.77 -6.88 11.55
C GLU A 70 -0.75 -6.03 10.77
N VAL A 71 0.54 -6.26 10.99
CA VAL A 71 1.65 -5.63 10.25
C VAL A 71 1.57 -6.01 8.77
N THR A 72 1.35 -7.29 8.44
CA THR A 72 1.14 -7.76 7.06
C THR A 72 -0.10 -7.14 6.40
N MET A 73 -1.20 -7.01 7.14
CA MET A 73 -2.41 -6.32 6.65
C MET A 73 -2.17 -4.84 6.35
N LEU A 74 -1.46 -4.13 7.23
CA LEU A 74 -1.08 -2.73 7.02
C LEU A 74 -0.11 -2.57 5.85
N ALA A 75 0.83 -3.51 5.69
CA ALA A 75 1.77 -3.52 4.57
C ALA A 75 1.05 -3.59 3.22
N ARG A 76 0.02 -4.45 3.09
CA ARG A 76 -0.82 -4.49 1.88
C ARG A 76 -1.51 -3.16 1.63
N SER A 77 -2.16 -2.59 2.65
CA SER A 77 -2.85 -1.31 2.54
C SER A 77 -1.89 -0.20 2.08
N PHE A 78 -0.68 -0.19 2.65
CA PHE A 78 0.39 0.75 2.29
C PHE A 78 0.83 0.56 0.83
N MET A 79 1.14 -0.67 0.41
CA MET A 79 1.54 -1.01 -0.95
C MET A 79 0.50 -0.60 -1.99
N GLU A 80 -0.79 -0.90 -1.75
CA GLU A 80 -1.88 -0.49 -2.63
C GLU A 80 -2.00 1.04 -2.71
N THR A 81 -1.84 1.72 -1.57
CA THR A 81 -1.90 3.19 -1.50
C THR A 81 -0.78 3.83 -2.30
N VAL A 82 0.46 3.36 -2.15
CA VAL A 82 1.62 3.84 -2.92
C VAL A 82 1.47 3.53 -4.41
N THR A 83 1.03 2.32 -4.76
CA THR A 83 0.78 1.95 -6.16
C THR A 83 -0.28 2.84 -6.79
N ASN A 84 -1.35 3.14 -6.07
CA ASN A 84 -2.42 4.04 -6.53
C ASN A 84 -1.92 5.47 -6.70
N PHE A 85 -1.07 5.96 -5.79
CA PHE A 85 -0.42 7.26 -5.94
C PHE A 85 0.39 7.32 -7.23
N CYS A 86 1.30 6.35 -7.43
CA CYS A 86 2.15 6.31 -8.61
C CYS A 86 1.30 6.24 -9.89
N TYR A 87 0.33 5.33 -9.89
CA TYR A 87 -0.54 5.10 -11.03
C TYR A 87 -1.41 6.31 -11.37
N ALA A 88 -2.10 6.89 -10.40
CA ALA A 88 -2.96 8.05 -10.61
C ALA A 88 -2.16 9.29 -11.06
N SER A 89 -0.85 9.32 -10.81
CA SER A 89 0.04 10.39 -11.24
C SER A 89 0.52 10.25 -12.70
N VAL A 90 0.44 9.05 -13.29
CA VAL A 90 0.94 8.80 -14.66
C VAL A 90 -0.11 8.26 -15.65
N CYS A 91 -1.27 7.80 -15.18
CA CYS A 91 -2.35 7.27 -16.04
C CYS A 91 -2.93 8.33 -17.00
N ASP A 92 -3.84 7.93 -17.88
CA ASP A 92 -4.49 8.88 -18.79
C ASP A 92 -5.43 9.86 -18.05
N ALA A 93 -5.79 10.95 -18.73
CA ALA A 93 -6.60 12.03 -18.15
C ALA A 93 -8.00 11.57 -17.73
N LYS A 94 -8.60 10.60 -18.44
CA LYS A 94 -9.93 10.08 -18.13
C LYS A 94 -9.90 9.28 -16.84
N GLU A 95 -8.89 8.41 -16.70
CA GLU A 95 -8.72 7.59 -15.52
C GLU A 95 -8.29 8.41 -14.30
N TYR A 96 -7.44 9.42 -14.50
CA TYR A 96 -7.12 10.41 -13.48
C TYR A 96 -8.38 11.17 -13.03
N ARG A 97 -9.23 11.61 -13.96
CA ARG A 97 -10.45 12.34 -13.60
C ARG A 97 -11.41 11.45 -12.81
N ALA A 98 -11.56 10.19 -13.20
CA ALA A 98 -12.35 9.21 -12.43
C ALA A 98 -11.80 9.04 -11.01
N PHE A 99 -10.48 8.95 -10.84
CA PHE A 99 -9.84 8.89 -9.52
C PHE A 99 -10.23 10.08 -8.63
N ILE A 100 -10.15 11.32 -9.15
CA ILE A 100 -10.50 12.54 -8.41
C ILE A 100 -11.99 12.63 -8.07
N LEU A 101 -12.87 12.18 -8.96
CA LEU A 101 -14.32 12.26 -8.75
C LEU A 101 -14.87 11.12 -7.87
N HIS A 102 -14.11 10.04 -7.64
CA HIS A 102 -14.60 8.87 -6.91
C HIS A 102 -14.95 9.16 -5.43
N PRO A 103 -14.17 9.93 -4.66
CA PRO A 103 -14.59 10.31 -3.31
C PRO A 103 -15.91 11.08 -3.28
N ILE A 104 -16.15 11.97 -4.25
CA ILE A 104 -17.37 12.76 -4.41
C ILE A 104 -18.55 11.83 -4.73
N TYR A 105 -18.32 10.89 -5.63
CA TYR A 105 -19.26 9.83 -5.97
C TYR A 105 -19.65 8.99 -4.75
N LYS A 106 -18.66 8.51 -3.97
CA LYS A 106 -18.93 7.71 -2.77
C LYS A 106 -19.64 8.54 -1.69
N TYR A 107 -19.30 9.83 -1.56
CA TYR A 107 -20.00 10.74 -0.66
C TYR A 107 -21.48 10.89 -1.01
N TYR A 108 -21.82 11.09 -2.29
CA TYR A 108 -23.21 11.18 -2.76
C TYR A 108 -24.06 9.96 -2.32
N PHE A 109 -23.50 8.75 -2.40
CA PHE A 109 -24.21 7.54 -1.97
C PHE A 109 -24.21 7.32 -0.46
N LYS A 110 -23.18 7.76 0.26
CA LYS A 110 -23.11 7.67 1.73
C LYS A 110 -23.90 8.78 2.44
N VAL A 111 -24.34 9.82 1.73
CA VAL A 111 -25.02 10.93 2.38
C VAL A 111 -26.28 10.46 3.12
N GLY A 112 -26.35 10.79 4.41
CA GLY A 112 -27.49 10.45 5.27
C GLY A 112 -27.56 8.97 5.68
N THR A 113 -26.50 8.16 5.52
CA THR A 113 -26.47 6.81 6.10
C THR A 113 -26.51 6.81 7.63
N SER A 114 -25.96 7.83 8.30
CA SER A 114 -26.06 7.99 9.76
C SER A 114 -27.50 8.21 10.24
N LEU A 115 -28.41 8.64 9.36
CA LEU A 115 -29.82 8.71 9.68
C LEU A 115 -30.44 7.30 9.81
N LYS A 116 -29.76 6.23 9.37
CA LYS A 116 -30.31 4.87 9.49
C LYS A 116 -30.15 4.24 10.87
N GLU A 117 -29.33 4.82 11.75
CA GLU A 117 -29.00 4.27 13.07
C GLU A 117 -30.11 4.44 14.13
N GLY A 118 -31.26 5.05 13.78
CA GLY A 118 -32.43 5.22 14.65
C GLY A 118 -33.75 4.72 14.04
N ILE A 119 -33.68 3.73 13.15
CA ILE A 119 -34.87 3.16 12.50
C ILE A 119 -35.46 2.06 13.39
N ASP A 120 -36.48 2.41 14.16
CA ASP A 120 -37.19 1.47 15.03
C ASP A 120 -38.48 0.93 14.39
N ASN A 121 -38.96 1.56 13.31
CA ASN A 121 -40.19 1.16 12.60
C ASN A 121 -40.24 1.61 11.13
N TYR A 122 -41.30 1.21 10.41
CA TYR A 122 -41.45 1.48 8.98
C TYR A 122 -41.75 2.95 8.62
N GLU A 123 -42.39 3.71 9.51
CA GLU A 123 -42.69 5.13 9.27
C GLU A 123 -41.44 5.99 9.37
N THR A 124 -40.63 5.78 10.42
CA THR A 124 -39.31 6.40 10.57
C THR A 124 -38.39 6.02 9.41
N TYR A 125 -38.45 4.78 8.89
CA TYR A 125 -37.72 4.41 7.67
C TYR A 125 -38.09 5.28 6.45
N LYS A 126 -39.38 5.53 6.22
CA LYS A 126 -39.87 6.27 5.04
C LYS A 126 -39.47 7.75 5.09
N GLU A 127 -39.63 8.38 6.25
CA GLU A 127 -39.22 9.78 6.46
C GLU A 127 -37.71 9.96 6.24
N HIS A 128 -36.90 9.01 6.73
CA HIS A 128 -35.46 9.01 6.55
C HIS A 128 -35.06 8.77 5.09
N ALA A 129 -35.75 7.86 4.38
CA ALA A 129 -35.54 7.64 2.95
C ALA A 129 -35.84 8.89 2.13
N ASP A 130 -36.94 9.61 2.45
CA ASP A 130 -37.29 10.87 1.79
C ASP A 130 -36.30 11.99 2.09
N ALA A 131 -35.78 12.07 3.32
CA ALA A 131 -34.74 13.02 3.71
C ALA A 131 -33.43 12.78 2.94
N ILE A 132 -33.00 11.51 2.82
CA ILE A 132 -31.83 11.12 2.02
C ILE A 132 -32.05 11.49 0.55
N LYS A 133 -33.23 11.19 0.00
CA LYS A 133 -33.57 11.53 -1.39
C LYS A 133 -33.48 13.04 -1.63
N LYS A 134 -34.12 13.85 -0.78
CA LYS A 134 -34.06 15.32 -0.87
C LYS A 134 -32.62 15.84 -0.79
N LYS A 135 -31.80 15.27 0.09
CA LYS A 135 -30.39 15.68 0.23
C LYS A 135 -29.58 15.32 -1.02
N ARG A 136 -29.81 14.14 -1.61
CA ARG A 136 -29.18 13.74 -2.88
C ARG A 136 -29.59 14.64 -4.03
N GLU A 137 -30.87 14.97 -4.17
CA GLU A 137 -31.32 15.89 -5.23
C GLU A 137 -30.65 17.27 -5.10
N LYS A 138 -30.50 17.81 -3.88
CA LYS A 138 -29.73 19.05 -3.66
C LYS A 138 -28.25 18.90 -4.05
N LEU A 139 -27.62 17.76 -3.73
CA LEU A 139 -26.23 17.52 -4.13
C LEU A 139 -26.07 17.47 -5.64
N LYS A 140 -27.08 16.99 -6.39
CA LYS A 140 -27.04 16.99 -7.86
C LYS A 140 -27.01 18.40 -8.47
N GLU A 141 -27.35 19.44 -7.72
CA GLU A 141 -27.22 20.82 -8.21
C GLU A 141 -25.75 21.29 -8.23
N ILE A 142 -24.86 20.61 -7.50
CA ILE A 142 -23.43 20.95 -7.44
C ILE A 142 -22.73 20.40 -8.71
N PRO A 143 -22.04 21.25 -9.51
CA PRO A 143 -21.48 20.83 -10.80
C PRO A 143 -20.52 19.63 -10.73
N ILE A 144 -19.65 19.58 -9.72
CA ILE A 144 -18.69 18.48 -9.57
C ILE A 144 -19.37 17.14 -9.21
N VAL A 145 -20.56 17.18 -8.60
CA VAL A 145 -21.38 16.00 -8.34
C VAL A 145 -22.03 15.51 -9.63
N GLN A 146 -22.58 16.41 -10.45
CA GLN A 146 -23.13 16.06 -11.77
C GLN A 146 -22.09 15.37 -12.65
N GLU A 147 -20.87 15.91 -12.65
CA GLU A 147 -19.77 15.33 -13.40
C GLU A 147 -19.41 13.93 -12.88
N ALA A 148 -19.30 13.76 -11.55
CA ALA A 148 -19.02 12.47 -10.94
C ALA A 148 -20.11 11.43 -11.29
N LEU A 149 -21.38 11.81 -11.24
CA LEU A 149 -22.51 10.94 -11.59
C LEU A 149 -22.52 10.57 -13.07
N THR A 150 -22.06 11.46 -13.94
CA THR A 150 -21.90 11.21 -15.40
C THR A 150 -20.80 10.20 -15.68
N ILE A 151 -19.67 10.26 -14.95
CA ILE A 151 -18.56 9.31 -15.12
C ILE A 151 -18.90 7.92 -14.54
N PHE A 152 -19.64 7.87 -13.44
CA PHE A 152 -19.92 6.64 -12.70
C PHE A 152 -21.33 6.09 -12.93
N SER A 153 -22.30 6.50 -12.11
CA SER A 153 -23.72 6.11 -12.20
C SER A 153 -24.56 6.73 -11.10
N GLU A 154 -25.75 7.22 -11.40
CA GLU A 154 -26.70 7.64 -10.36
C GLU A 154 -27.31 6.49 -9.54
N THR A 155 -27.16 5.23 -9.99
CA THR A 155 -27.89 4.08 -9.43
C THR A 155 -27.00 2.98 -8.87
N LYS A 156 -25.70 2.96 -9.15
CA LYS A 156 -24.79 1.84 -8.78
C LYS A 156 -23.75 2.24 -7.71
N PRO A 157 -24.05 2.19 -6.39
CA PRO A 157 -23.19 2.76 -5.33
C PRO A 157 -21.78 2.17 -5.19
N ASN A 158 -21.52 1.00 -5.81
CA ASN A 158 -20.33 0.19 -5.60
C ASN A 158 -19.39 0.15 -6.82
N LEU A 159 -19.44 1.18 -7.67
CA LEU A 159 -18.47 1.29 -8.76
C LEU A 159 -17.08 1.68 -8.24
N SER A 160 -16.06 1.01 -8.76
CA SER A 160 -14.64 1.33 -8.57
C SER A 160 -14.21 2.49 -9.45
N TRP A 161 -13.23 3.27 -9.00
CA TRP A 161 -12.68 4.39 -9.78
C TRP A 161 -11.88 3.92 -11.01
N SER A 162 -11.28 2.73 -10.93
CA SER A 162 -10.62 2.06 -12.04
C SER A 162 -11.18 0.65 -12.21
N LYS A 163 -11.23 0.22 -13.47
CA LYS A 163 -11.51 -1.18 -13.84
C LYS A 163 -10.23 -2.03 -13.86
N LYS A 164 -9.06 -1.39 -13.81
CA LYS A 164 -7.77 -2.06 -13.82
C LYS A 164 -7.51 -2.70 -12.46
N SER A 165 -7.14 -3.96 -12.50
CA SER A 165 -6.56 -4.70 -11.39
C SER A 165 -5.26 -4.06 -10.90
N LEU A 166 -4.78 -4.48 -9.73
CA LEU A 166 -3.45 -4.07 -9.26
C LEU A 166 -2.36 -4.40 -10.28
N ASN A 167 -2.42 -5.57 -10.94
CA ASN A 167 -1.44 -5.99 -11.95
C ASN A 167 -1.43 -5.06 -13.16
N GLU A 168 -2.60 -4.70 -13.67
CA GLU A 168 -2.69 -3.80 -14.81
C GLU A 168 -2.20 -2.40 -14.46
N ARG A 169 -2.37 -1.95 -13.21
CA ARG A 169 -1.82 -0.68 -12.73
C ARG A 169 -0.30 -0.74 -12.61
N ILE A 170 0.26 -1.81 -12.04
CA ILE A 170 1.71 -2.03 -11.98
C ILE A 170 2.30 -2.07 -13.40
N LYS A 171 1.65 -2.76 -14.35
CA LYS A 171 2.08 -2.82 -15.74
C LYS A 171 2.17 -1.45 -16.40
N VAL A 172 1.25 -0.53 -16.10
CA VAL A 172 1.36 0.86 -16.60
C VAL A 172 2.59 1.57 -16.01
N LEU A 173 2.94 1.31 -14.75
CA LEU A 173 4.16 1.85 -14.14
C LEU A 173 5.43 1.25 -14.77
N GLU A 174 5.40 -0.05 -15.10
CA GLU A 174 6.46 -0.75 -15.83
C GLU A 174 6.67 -0.13 -17.22
N GLU A 175 5.57 0.08 -17.97
CA GLU A 175 5.57 0.69 -19.30
C GLU A 175 6.04 2.15 -19.27
N TRP A 176 5.83 2.87 -18.17
CA TRP A 176 6.37 4.21 -17.98
C TRP A 176 7.91 4.24 -17.86
N GLY A 177 8.53 3.12 -17.45
CA GLY A 177 9.97 2.85 -17.63
C GLY A 177 10.93 3.69 -16.78
N LYS A 178 10.41 4.43 -15.79
CA LYS A 178 11.17 5.39 -14.98
C LYS A 178 11.27 5.00 -13.50
N PHE A 179 10.75 3.82 -13.13
CA PHE A 179 10.84 3.21 -11.80
C PHE A 179 11.70 1.95 -11.83
N LEU A 180 12.19 1.53 -10.65
CA LEU A 180 12.54 0.13 -10.44
C LEU A 180 11.26 -0.65 -10.13
N ASP A 181 10.55 -1.04 -11.18
CA ASP A 181 9.26 -1.71 -11.13
C ASP A 181 9.29 -3.08 -10.42
N VAL A 182 10.47 -3.70 -10.32
CA VAL A 182 10.69 -4.96 -9.60
C VAL A 182 10.12 -4.91 -8.18
N PHE A 183 10.20 -3.77 -7.48
CA PHE A 183 9.73 -3.66 -6.11
C PHE A 183 8.20 -3.73 -6.00
N PHE A 184 7.46 -3.20 -6.97
CA PHE A 184 6.00 -3.36 -7.01
C PHE A 184 5.60 -4.82 -7.22
N SER A 185 6.32 -5.51 -8.09
CA SER A 185 6.09 -6.93 -8.38
C SER A 185 6.49 -7.84 -7.22
N LEU A 186 7.63 -7.60 -6.57
CA LEU A 186 8.11 -8.38 -5.41
C LEU A 186 7.20 -8.23 -4.19
N ASN A 187 6.84 -6.99 -3.81
CA ASN A 187 5.91 -6.76 -2.69
C ASN A 187 4.58 -7.51 -2.91
N LYS A 188 4.08 -7.50 -4.15
CA LYS A 188 2.85 -8.20 -4.49
C LYS A 188 3.00 -9.71 -4.36
N ILE A 189 4.05 -10.29 -4.93
CA ILE A 189 4.28 -11.74 -4.93
C ILE A 189 4.41 -12.27 -3.50
N GLN A 190 5.11 -11.53 -2.64
CA GLN A 190 5.48 -12.04 -1.32
C GLN A 190 4.37 -11.91 -0.26
N TYR A 191 3.54 -10.86 -0.30
CA TYR A 191 2.66 -10.56 0.84
C TYR A 191 1.20 -10.30 0.47
N TYR A 192 0.88 -10.08 -0.81
CA TYR A 192 -0.45 -9.59 -1.19
C TYR A 192 -1.57 -10.59 -0.95
N SER A 193 -1.31 -11.86 -1.32
CA SER A 193 -2.29 -12.94 -1.17
C SER A 193 -2.51 -13.25 0.31
N ASP A 194 -1.42 -13.39 1.06
CA ASP A 194 -1.44 -13.76 2.47
C ASP A 194 -2.12 -12.67 3.32
N ALA A 195 -1.82 -11.39 3.05
CA ALA A 195 -2.53 -10.27 3.66
C ALA A 195 -4.03 -10.24 3.33
N SER A 196 -4.44 -10.78 2.18
CA SER A 196 -5.87 -10.91 1.83
C SER A 196 -6.58 -11.96 2.64
N GLU A 197 -5.92 -13.09 2.83
CA GLU A 197 -6.42 -14.18 3.63
C GLU A 197 -6.53 -13.76 5.10
N ALA A 198 -5.51 -13.04 5.62
CA ALA A 198 -5.52 -12.47 6.97
C ALA A 198 -6.66 -11.47 7.16
N LEU A 199 -6.85 -10.53 6.21
CA LEU A 199 -7.94 -9.56 6.24
C LEU A 199 -9.34 -10.21 6.25
N HIS A 200 -9.49 -11.36 5.60
CA HIS A 200 -10.75 -12.09 5.55
C HIS A 200 -10.93 -13.10 6.70
N GLY A 201 -9.95 -13.21 7.62
CA GLY A 201 -10.01 -14.12 8.76
C GLY A 201 -10.05 -15.59 8.35
N SER A 202 -9.45 -15.93 7.21
CA SER A 202 -9.37 -17.32 6.79
C SER A 202 -8.40 -18.09 7.70
N LEU A 203 -8.60 -19.41 7.83
CA LEU A 203 -7.72 -20.23 8.66
C LEU A 203 -6.26 -20.13 8.18
N TYR A 204 -6.03 -20.11 6.86
CA TYR A 204 -4.72 -19.89 6.28
C TYR A 204 -4.15 -18.53 6.69
N GLY A 205 -4.91 -17.43 6.49
CA GLY A 205 -4.45 -16.09 6.84
C GLY A 205 -4.12 -15.90 8.32
N CYS A 206 -4.96 -16.44 9.20
CA CYS A 206 -4.75 -16.37 10.65
C CYS A 206 -3.57 -17.23 11.15
N THR A 207 -3.07 -18.16 10.34
CA THR A 207 -2.02 -19.10 10.75
C THR A 207 -0.75 -19.05 9.91
N TYR A 208 -0.75 -18.26 8.84
CA TYR A 208 0.36 -18.15 7.89
C TYR A 208 1.67 -17.75 8.57
N ASP A 209 1.66 -16.67 9.37
CA ASP A 209 2.87 -16.16 10.02
C ASP A 209 3.41 -17.12 11.08
N ILE A 210 2.52 -17.88 11.74
CA ILE A 210 2.89 -18.84 12.80
C ILE A 210 3.17 -20.24 12.28
N GLY A 211 3.00 -20.50 10.98
CA GLY A 211 3.27 -21.79 10.34
C GLY A 211 2.50 -22.98 10.94
N ALA A 212 1.37 -22.75 11.61
CA ALA A 212 0.67 -23.80 12.36
C ALA A 212 0.16 -24.96 11.48
N PHE A 213 -0.02 -24.71 10.19
CA PHE A 213 -0.42 -25.70 9.17
C PHE A 213 0.65 -25.90 8.09
N ASP A 214 1.87 -25.42 8.30
CA ASP A 214 3.00 -25.69 7.40
C ASP A 214 3.60 -27.06 7.75
N PRO A 215 3.52 -28.06 6.85
CA PRO A 215 3.96 -29.43 7.14
C PRO A 215 5.47 -29.55 7.37
N ASP A 216 6.26 -28.59 6.89
CA ASP A 216 7.71 -28.60 6.97
C ASP A 216 8.24 -27.67 8.08
N PHE A 217 7.35 -27.13 8.93
CA PHE A 217 7.69 -26.14 9.97
C PHE A 217 7.25 -26.57 11.37
N ASP A 218 8.21 -26.60 12.30
CA ASP A 218 7.91 -26.87 13.71
C ASP A 218 7.46 -25.59 14.42
N HIS A 219 6.16 -25.29 14.34
CA HIS A 219 5.55 -24.16 15.05
C HIS A 219 5.59 -24.27 16.58
N THR A 220 5.98 -25.42 17.15
CA THR A 220 6.18 -25.58 18.60
C THR A 220 7.57 -25.11 19.03
N ASN A 221 8.52 -25.03 18.09
CA ASN A 221 9.84 -24.46 18.32
C ASN A 221 9.79 -22.93 18.29
N LYS A 222 9.72 -22.31 19.47
CA LYS A 222 9.64 -20.86 19.63
C LYS A 222 10.80 -20.10 18.98
N GLU A 223 12.02 -20.65 19.02
CA GLU A 223 13.17 -19.98 18.41
C GLU A 223 13.03 -19.94 16.88
N GLU A 224 12.61 -21.05 16.28
CA GLU A 224 12.40 -21.14 14.84
C GLU A 224 11.25 -20.25 14.37
N LEU A 225 10.15 -20.20 15.13
CA LEU A 225 9.05 -19.26 14.95
C LEU A 225 9.52 -17.81 14.97
N TYR A 226 10.24 -17.40 16.01
CA TYR A 226 10.71 -16.03 16.07
C TYR A 226 11.70 -15.70 14.95
N LYS A 227 12.61 -16.62 14.60
CA LYS A 227 13.51 -16.41 13.45
C LYS A 227 12.71 -16.17 12.16
N LYS A 228 11.66 -16.95 11.89
CA LYS A 228 10.78 -16.75 10.75
C LYS A 228 10.11 -15.36 10.79
N LEU A 229 9.45 -15.01 11.90
CA LEU A 229 8.73 -13.75 12.03
C LEU A 229 9.64 -12.53 11.82
N TYR A 230 10.77 -12.46 12.54
CA TYR A 230 11.71 -11.33 12.42
C TYR A 230 12.32 -11.24 11.02
N LYS A 231 12.62 -12.37 10.37
CA LYS A 231 13.16 -12.40 9.01
C LYS A 231 12.15 -11.89 7.98
N ASP A 232 10.94 -12.44 8.01
CA ASP A 232 9.90 -12.14 7.02
C ASP A 232 9.43 -10.69 7.14
N GLU A 233 9.22 -10.22 8.38
CA GLU A 233 8.81 -8.85 8.65
C GLU A 233 9.91 -7.84 8.29
N ALA A 234 11.19 -8.14 8.57
CA ALA A 234 12.30 -7.28 8.16
C ALA A 234 12.36 -7.13 6.63
N CYS A 235 12.24 -8.24 5.89
CA CYS A 235 12.19 -8.19 4.43
C CYS A 235 11.03 -7.33 3.93
N MET A 236 9.83 -7.55 4.49
CA MET A 236 8.64 -6.79 4.13
C MET A 236 8.83 -5.28 4.35
N ILE A 237 9.33 -4.88 5.52
CA ILE A 237 9.55 -3.47 5.86
C ILE A 237 10.57 -2.84 4.90
N LEU A 238 11.65 -3.54 4.55
CA LEU A 238 12.62 -3.07 3.56
C LEU A 238 11.96 -2.84 2.20
N TYR A 239 11.14 -3.78 1.75
CA TYR A 239 10.40 -3.62 0.50
C TYR A 239 9.43 -2.44 0.53
N LEU A 240 8.70 -2.20 1.61
CA LEU A 240 7.82 -1.03 1.74
C LEU A 240 8.60 0.29 1.69
N GLY A 241 9.78 0.35 2.31
CA GLY A 241 10.67 1.51 2.22
C GLY A 241 11.16 1.77 0.79
N THR A 242 11.45 0.72 0.02
CA THR A 242 11.80 0.89 -1.41
C THR A 242 10.64 1.48 -2.23
N LEU A 243 9.38 1.17 -1.90
CA LEU A 243 8.22 1.78 -2.56
C LEU A 243 8.08 3.29 -2.26
N ILE A 244 8.49 3.73 -1.06
CA ILE A 244 8.58 5.16 -0.76
C ILE A 244 9.62 5.82 -1.66
N HIS A 245 10.79 5.21 -1.84
CA HIS A 245 11.80 5.72 -2.76
C HIS A 245 11.28 5.83 -4.20
N GLU A 246 10.50 4.85 -4.68
CA GLU A 246 9.88 4.96 -6.01
C GLU A 246 8.87 6.11 -6.07
N SER A 247 8.13 6.37 -4.99
CA SER A 247 7.25 7.54 -4.89
C SER A 247 8.03 8.86 -4.97
N LEU A 248 9.17 8.96 -4.28
CA LEU A 248 10.08 10.10 -4.36
C LEU A 248 10.66 10.25 -5.77
N THR A 249 10.98 9.14 -6.43
CA THR A 249 11.44 9.13 -7.82
C THR A 249 10.40 9.74 -8.76
N LEU A 250 9.11 9.40 -8.57
CA LEU A 250 8.02 10.04 -9.31
C LEU A 250 7.99 11.54 -9.08
N ILE A 251 7.96 11.96 -7.80
CA ILE A 251 7.85 13.36 -7.41
C ILE A 251 8.99 14.20 -8.02
N LYS A 252 10.21 13.66 -8.03
CA LYS A 252 11.40 14.32 -8.59
C LYS A 252 11.27 14.68 -10.07
N TYR A 253 10.48 13.95 -10.86
CA TYR A 253 10.34 14.25 -12.30
C TYR A 253 9.66 15.59 -12.59
N SER A 254 8.93 16.16 -11.64
CA SER A 254 8.20 17.42 -11.82
C SER A 254 8.33 18.40 -10.65
N ASN A 255 9.09 18.06 -9.61
CA ASN A 255 9.27 18.88 -8.41
C ASN A 255 10.73 18.89 -7.98
N ASP A 256 11.18 20.02 -7.42
CA ASP A 256 12.55 20.15 -6.91
C ASP A 256 12.70 19.51 -5.53
N ILE A 257 13.02 18.22 -5.53
CA ILE A 257 13.30 17.42 -4.34
C ILE A 257 14.63 16.65 -4.46
N SER A 258 15.58 17.17 -5.26
CA SER A 258 16.80 16.44 -5.62
C SER A 258 17.61 16.01 -4.39
N ASP A 259 17.72 16.87 -3.37
CA ASP A 259 18.43 16.55 -2.13
C ASP A 259 17.76 15.40 -1.38
N ILE A 260 16.44 15.48 -1.19
CA ILE A 260 15.63 14.44 -0.52
C ILE A 260 15.78 13.11 -1.26
N TRP A 261 15.67 13.14 -2.59
CA TRP A 261 15.81 11.95 -3.42
C TRP A 261 17.22 11.36 -3.34
N ASN A 262 18.27 12.19 -3.32
CA ASN A 262 19.65 11.73 -3.19
C ASN A 262 19.91 11.06 -1.84
N TYR A 263 19.33 11.58 -0.75
CA TYR A 263 19.37 10.92 0.57
C TYR A 263 18.67 9.56 0.54
N SER A 264 17.43 9.52 0.05
CA SER A 264 16.66 8.28 -0.08
C SER A 264 17.36 7.26 -0.99
N TYR A 265 18.02 7.69 -2.08
CA TYR A 265 18.77 6.80 -2.97
C TYR A 265 19.92 6.09 -2.24
N LYS A 266 20.67 6.81 -1.40
CA LYS A 266 21.74 6.24 -0.57
C LYS A 266 21.18 5.26 0.46
N ASN A 267 20.12 5.65 1.17
CA ASN A 267 19.44 4.79 2.14
C ASN A 267 18.95 3.49 1.49
N ARG A 268 18.32 3.59 0.31
CA ARG A 268 17.86 2.45 -0.47
C ARG A 268 19.02 1.50 -0.81
N GLY A 269 20.18 2.01 -1.18
CA GLY A 269 21.36 1.18 -1.44
C GLY A 269 21.77 0.34 -0.22
N LEU A 270 21.77 0.93 0.97
CA LEU A 270 22.04 0.22 2.23
C LEU A 270 20.95 -0.81 2.54
N ALA A 271 19.68 -0.43 2.36
CA ALA A 271 18.53 -1.31 2.58
C ALA A 271 18.56 -2.55 1.67
N LEU A 272 18.97 -2.41 0.41
CA LEU A 272 19.09 -3.54 -0.52
C LEU A 272 20.25 -4.49 -0.16
N ASN A 273 21.34 -3.96 0.38
CA ASN A 273 22.43 -4.79 0.91
C ASN A 273 21.95 -5.59 2.13
N LEU A 274 21.23 -4.94 3.05
CA LEU A 274 20.63 -5.59 4.21
C LEU A 274 19.62 -6.66 3.80
N LEU A 275 18.74 -6.36 2.82
CA LEU A 275 17.76 -7.32 2.29
C LEU A 275 18.45 -8.57 1.74
N SER A 276 19.48 -8.39 0.91
CA SER A 276 20.23 -9.51 0.32
C SER A 276 20.91 -10.36 1.39
N HIS A 277 21.44 -9.72 2.43
CA HIS A 277 22.05 -10.40 3.58
C HIS A 277 21.04 -11.22 4.40
N ILE A 278 19.87 -10.65 4.72
CA ILE A 278 18.79 -11.34 5.45
C ILE A 278 18.27 -12.54 4.64
N GLN A 279 18.09 -12.35 3.33
CA GLN A 279 17.57 -13.38 2.44
C GLN A 279 18.62 -14.44 2.10
N GLU A 280 19.90 -14.20 2.41
CA GLU A 280 21.03 -15.06 2.09
C GLU A 280 21.16 -15.27 0.57
N ILE A 281 20.82 -14.23 -0.20
CA ILE A 281 20.88 -14.26 -1.66
C ILE A 281 22.06 -13.44 -2.15
N ASN A 282 22.77 -13.98 -3.15
CA ASN A 282 23.80 -13.24 -3.86
C ASN A 282 23.14 -12.10 -4.70
N PRO A 283 23.38 -10.81 -4.40
CA PRO A 283 22.71 -9.70 -5.06
C PRO A 283 22.91 -9.68 -6.58
N THR A 284 24.03 -10.21 -7.07
CA THR A 284 24.31 -10.29 -8.52
C THR A 284 23.40 -11.28 -9.23
N GLU A 285 23.01 -12.37 -8.59
CA GLU A 285 22.19 -13.43 -9.20
C GLU A 285 20.70 -13.04 -9.31
N VAL A 286 20.19 -12.21 -8.37
CA VAL A 286 18.80 -11.71 -8.38
C VAL A 286 18.59 -10.72 -9.52
N LEU A 287 19.52 -9.80 -9.70
CA LEU A 287 19.47 -8.83 -10.79
C LEU A 287 19.58 -9.53 -12.14
N ASP A 288 20.50 -10.49 -12.27
CA ASP A 288 20.65 -11.27 -13.51
C ASP A 288 19.37 -12.06 -13.85
N THR A 289 18.72 -12.70 -12.88
CA THR A 289 17.47 -13.44 -13.11
C THR A 289 16.32 -12.50 -13.51
N TYR A 290 16.20 -11.34 -12.85
CA TYR A 290 15.18 -10.34 -13.18
C TYR A 290 15.40 -9.72 -14.56
N PHE A 291 16.64 -9.37 -14.91
CA PHE A 291 16.96 -8.81 -16.22
C PHE A 291 16.85 -9.86 -17.34
N GLN A 292 17.24 -11.11 -17.10
CA GLN A 292 17.04 -12.22 -18.05
C GLN A 292 15.55 -12.48 -18.32
N ALA A 293 14.70 -12.42 -17.29
CA ALA A 293 13.25 -12.57 -17.44
C ALA A 293 12.58 -11.41 -18.21
N LYS A 294 13.17 -10.21 -18.18
CA LYS A 294 12.74 -9.05 -18.97
C LYS A 294 13.22 -9.09 -20.43
N VAL A 295 14.42 -9.62 -20.68
CA VAL A 295 14.99 -9.73 -22.05
C VAL A 295 14.41 -10.93 -22.81
N SER A 296 13.85 -11.92 -22.12
CA SER A 296 13.27 -13.14 -22.71
C SER A 296 11.77 -13.04 -23.04
N LYS A 297 11.17 -11.83 -22.99
CA LYS A 297 9.80 -11.52 -23.42
C LYS A 297 9.82 -10.46 -24.52
#